data_AF-A0A944C8R0-F1
#
_entry.id   AF-A0A944C8R0-F1
#
_cell.length_a   1.000
_cell.length_b   1.000
_cell.length_c   1.000
_cell.angle_alpha   90.00
_cell.angle_beta   90.00
_cell.angle_gamma   90.00
#
_symmetry.space_group_name_H-M   'P 1'
#
loop_
_entity.id
_entity.type
_entity.pdbx_description
1 polymer ?
#
loop_
_entity_poly.entity_id
_entity_poly.type
_entity_poly.pdbx_seq_one_letter_code
_entity_poly.pdbx_strand_id
1 'polypeptide(L)'
;MRIRSIRPEFWEAGEIDPRDLQSFKRFETAPPGQEFLYRLYGEEMELLYVGITWNPFARWTAHSRKHDWWDQVSHVDIYLCANERAARELETWCIKSLYPRHNKHQRKGWRA
;
A
#
# COMPACT_ATOMS: atom_id res chain seq x y z
N MET A 1 4.97 -12.44 23.67
CA MET A 1 5.96 -12.25 22.59
C MET A 1 5.96 -10.78 22.20
N ARG A 2 7.03 -10.03 22.51
CA ARG A 2 7.15 -8.59 22.15
C ARG A 2 7.62 -8.52 20.70
N ILE A 3 6.74 -8.14 19.77
CA ILE A 3 7.14 -7.86 18.39
C ILE A 3 7.90 -6.52 18.41
N ARG A 4 9.22 -6.62 18.51
CA ARG A 4 10.17 -5.50 18.38
C ARG A 4 10.59 -5.44 16.93
N SER A 5 10.42 -4.28 16.32
CA SER A 5 10.86 -3.93 14.97
C SER A 5 10.10 -4.59 13.83
N ILE A 6 9.47 -3.74 13.03
CA ILE A 6 9.17 -4.01 11.62
C ILE A 6 10.50 -4.45 10.99
N ARG A 7 10.46 -5.55 10.24
CA ARG A 7 11.61 -6.20 9.62
C ARG A 7 12.28 -5.26 8.58
N PRO A 8 13.56 -4.86 8.76
CA PRO A 8 14.30 -3.96 7.87
C PRO A 8 14.64 -4.54 6.49
N GLU A 9 14.24 -5.78 6.19
CA GLU A 9 14.55 -6.45 4.92
C GLU A 9 13.58 -6.12 3.75
N PHE A 10 12.49 -5.38 3.98
CA PHE A 10 11.63 -4.82 2.91
C PHE A 10 12.17 -3.53 2.24
N TRP A 11 13.49 -3.30 2.24
CA TRP A 11 14.11 -1.99 2.01
C TRP A 11 15.16 -1.96 0.87
N GLU A 12 14.94 -2.58 -0.30
CA GLU A 12 15.81 -2.42 -1.49
C GLU A 12 15.03 -2.36 -2.84
N ALA A 13 15.57 -1.63 -3.82
CA ALA A 13 14.89 -1.11 -5.03
C ALA A 13 15.06 -1.88 -6.36
N GLY A 14 14.15 -1.57 -7.31
CA GLY A 14 14.25 -1.79 -8.76
C GLY A 14 13.44 -0.77 -9.58
N GLU A 15 13.79 -0.55 -10.87
CA GLU A 15 13.37 0.58 -11.72
C GLU A 15 11.94 0.53 -12.30
N ILE A 16 11.42 1.71 -12.73
CA ILE A 16 10.10 1.91 -13.38
C ILE A 16 10.24 2.74 -14.68
N ASP A 17 9.39 2.41 -15.67
CA ASP A 17 9.43 2.82 -17.09
C ASP A 17 8.28 3.78 -17.53
N PRO A 18 8.48 4.62 -18.57
CA PRO A 18 7.97 6.00 -18.71
C PRO A 18 6.48 6.25 -19.01
N ARG A 19 5.57 5.38 -18.59
CA ARG A 19 4.12 5.58 -18.73
C ARG A 19 3.39 5.62 -17.38
N ASP A 20 4.09 5.86 -16.28
CA ASP A 20 3.48 6.14 -14.97
C ASP A 20 2.50 7.31 -15.08
N LEU A 21 1.19 7.02 -15.17
CA LEU A 21 0.21 7.94 -15.73
C LEU A 21 -0.05 9.17 -14.83
N GLN A 22 0.84 10.14 -15.03
CA GLN A 22 0.86 11.58 -14.71
C GLN A 22 1.15 12.03 -13.27
N SER A 23 2.11 11.36 -12.59
CA SER A 23 2.99 11.87 -11.50
C SER A 23 3.00 11.01 -10.22
N PHE A 24 3.19 9.69 -10.34
CA PHE A 24 3.43 8.81 -9.19
C PHE A 24 4.82 8.18 -9.29
N LYS A 25 5.61 8.25 -8.22
CA LYS A 25 6.95 7.65 -8.17
C LYS A 25 6.98 6.58 -7.08
N ARG A 26 7.54 5.40 -7.38
CA ARG A 26 7.77 4.35 -6.38
C ARG A 26 8.99 4.71 -5.53
N PHE A 27 8.91 4.47 -4.23
CA PHE A 27 9.99 4.73 -3.28
C PHE A 27 10.36 3.48 -2.51
N GLU A 28 11.64 3.38 -2.17
CA GLU A 28 12.18 2.46 -1.17
C GLU A 28 11.64 2.77 0.23
N THR A 29 11.49 4.07 0.53
CA THR A 29 11.01 4.57 1.83
C THR A 29 10.10 5.77 1.61
N ALA A 30 8.99 5.86 2.33
CA ALA A 30 8.11 7.04 2.25
C ALA A 30 8.61 8.17 3.18
N PRO A 31 9.10 9.31 2.65
CA PRO A 31 9.49 10.45 3.47
C PRO A 31 8.28 11.08 4.19
N PRO A 32 8.47 11.68 5.37
CA PRO A 32 7.36 12.29 6.11
C PRO A 32 6.82 13.54 5.40
N GLY A 33 5.54 13.83 5.60
CA GLY A 33 4.91 15.09 5.15
C GLY A 33 4.39 15.08 3.71
N GLN A 34 4.26 13.89 3.10
CA GLN A 34 3.70 13.69 1.78
C GLN A 34 2.58 12.65 1.81
N GLU A 35 1.76 12.58 0.75
CA GLU A 35 0.69 11.57 0.63
C GLU A 35 1.17 10.36 -0.16
N PHE A 36 1.01 9.17 0.39
CA PHE A 36 1.47 7.93 -0.25
C PHE A 36 0.32 6.97 -0.47
N LEU A 37 0.37 6.25 -1.59
CA LEU A 37 -0.34 4.99 -1.77
C LEU A 37 0.63 3.85 -1.47
N TYR A 38 0.18 2.87 -0.70
CA TYR A 38 0.92 1.63 -0.49
C TYR A 38 0.08 0.42 -0.90
N ARG A 39 0.79 -0.61 -1.35
CA ARG A 39 0.22 -1.92 -1.70
C ARG A 39 0.96 -2.96 -0.89
N LEU A 40 0.20 -3.79 -0.19
CA LEU A 40 0.71 -4.90 0.59
C LEU A 40 0.47 -6.18 -0.20
N TYR A 41 1.52 -6.96 -0.34
CA TYR A 41 1.53 -8.21 -1.05
C TYR A 41 1.88 -9.34 -0.09
N GLY A 42 1.30 -10.51 -0.34
CA GLY A 42 1.68 -11.76 0.31
C GLY A 42 2.63 -12.57 -0.54
N GLU A 43 2.78 -13.84 -0.18
CA GLU A 43 3.53 -14.81 -0.98
C GLU A 43 3.03 -14.81 -2.44
N GLU A 44 3.93 -15.17 -3.36
CA GLU A 44 3.64 -15.22 -4.80
C GLU A 44 3.14 -13.90 -5.41
N MET A 45 3.43 -12.75 -4.78
CA MET A 45 2.97 -11.42 -5.19
C MET A 45 1.42 -11.29 -5.20
N GLU A 46 0.70 -12.04 -4.36
CA GLU A 46 -0.75 -11.85 -4.17
C GLU A 46 -1.03 -10.46 -3.57
N LEU A 47 -1.83 -9.63 -4.25
CA LEU A 47 -2.20 -8.33 -3.72
C LEU A 47 -3.21 -8.46 -2.57
N LEU A 48 -2.73 -8.25 -1.34
CA LEU A 48 -3.53 -8.37 -0.12
C LEU A 48 -4.34 -7.10 0.15
N TYR A 49 -3.70 -5.93 0.08
CA TYR A 49 -4.32 -4.68 0.49
C TYR A 49 -3.73 -3.48 -0.25
N VAL A 50 -4.56 -2.47 -0.49
CA VAL A 50 -4.14 -1.16 -0.98
C VAL A 50 -4.66 -0.09 -0.02
N GLY A 51 -3.82 0.88 0.32
CA GLY A 51 -4.22 1.98 1.18
C GLY A 51 -3.47 3.27 0.87
N ILE A 52 -3.94 4.38 1.42
CA ILE A 52 -3.20 5.66 1.43
C ILE A 52 -2.84 6.11 2.84
N THR A 53 -1.77 6.90 2.96
CA THR A 53 -1.33 7.49 4.22
C THR A 53 -0.27 8.57 4.04
N TRP A 54 -0.25 9.55 4.94
CA TRP A 54 0.87 10.47 5.13
C TRP A 54 1.93 9.99 6.14
N ASN A 55 1.64 8.91 6.87
CA ASN A 55 2.53 8.32 7.87
C ASN A 55 2.49 6.77 7.82
N PRO A 56 3.32 6.17 6.95
CA PRO A 56 3.37 4.72 6.77
C PRO A 56 3.70 3.97 8.07
N PHE A 57 4.65 4.47 8.86
CA PHE A 57 5.05 3.80 10.11
C PHE A 57 3.89 3.68 11.09
N ALA A 58 3.17 4.77 11.34
CA ALA A 58 1.99 4.76 12.21
C ALA A 58 0.88 3.88 11.62
N ARG A 59 0.68 3.95 10.29
CA ARG A 59 -0.37 3.19 9.61
C ARG A 59 -0.12 1.68 9.66
N TRP A 60 1.10 1.22 9.39
CA TRP A 60 1.46 -0.19 9.45
C TRP A 60 1.45 -0.72 10.86
N THR A 61 1.93 0.06 11.84
CA THR A 61 1.81 -0.31 13.27
C THR A 61 0.35 -0.51 13.68
N ALA A 62 -0.56 0.34 13.17
CA ALA A 62 -1.99 0.17 13.42
C ALA A 62 -2.57 -1.05 12.69
N HIS A 63 -2.21 -1.25 11.41
CA HIS A 63 -2.66 -2.39 10.62
C HIS A 63 -2.20 -3.72 11.22
N SER A 64 -0.94 -3.82 11.64
CA SER A 64 -0.36 -5.05 12.20
C SER A 64 -1.02 -5.50 13.49
N ARG A 65 -1.65 -4.57 14.22
CA ARG A 65 -2.40 -4.86 15.44
C ARG A 65 -3.87 -5.17 15.18
N LYS A 66 -4.42 -4.68 14.06
CA LYS A 66 -5.85 -4.72 13.75
C LYS A 66 -6.23 -5.91 12.86
N HIS A 67 -5.30 -6.37 12.04
CA HIS A 67 -5.59 -7.33 10.99
C HIS A 67 -4.83 -8.64 11.21
N ASP A 68 -5.59 -9.73 11.38
CA ASP A 68 -5.10 -11.10 11.55
C ASP A 68 -4.31 -11.63 10.35
N TRP A 69 -4.56 -11.09 9.16
CA TRP A 69 -3.82 -11.40 7.94
C TRP A 69 -2.49 -10.65 7.80
N TRP A 70 -2.13 -9.76 8.73
CA TRP A 70 -0.91 -8.96 8.61
C TRP A 70 0.36 -9.80 8.48
N ASP A 71 0.41 -10.95 9.17
CA ASP A 71 1.57 -11.86 9.13
C ASP A 71 1.77 -12.51 7.75
N GLN A 72 0.81 -12.37 6.82
CA GLN A 72 0.94 -12.81 5.43
C GLN A 72 1.67 -11.79 4.55
N VAL A 73 1.89 -10.55 5.01
CA VAL A 73 2.53 -9.52 4.21
C VAL A 73 4.02 -9.82 4.06
N SER A 74 4.47 -10.03 2.83
CA SER A 74 5.85 -10.35 2.47
C SER A 74 6.49 -9.32 1.53
N HIS A 75 5.71 -8.39 0.96
CA HIS A 75 6.24 -7.32 0.12
C HIS A 75 5.36 -6.08 0.18
N VAL A 76 5.98 -4.89 0.05
CA VAL A 76 5.28 -3.61 0.09
C VAL A 76 5.77 -2.72 -1.04
N ASP A 77 4.82 -2.22 -1.84
CA ASP A 77 5.10 -1.11 -2.76
C ASP A 77 4.56 0.20 -2.18
N ILE A 78 5.31 1.28 -2.35
CA ILE A 78 4.94 2.61 -1.90
C ILE A 78 5.12 3.59 -3.04
N TYR A 79 4.09 4.41 -3.27
CA TYR A 79 4.03 5.40 -4.33
C TYR A 79 3.74 6.77 -3.71
N LEU A 80 4.58 7.76 -4.01
CA LEU A 80 4.25 9.16 -3.70
C LEU A 80 3.15 9.65 -4.62
N CYS A 81 2.16 10.31 -4.05
CA CYS A 81 1.08 10.97 -4.74
C CYS A 81 1.29 12.49 -4.72
N ALA A 82 0.92 13.15 -5.82
CA ALA A 82 1.05 14.60 -5.94
C ALA A 82 0.27 15.37 -4.85
N ASN A 83 -0.86 14.81 -4.40
CA ASN A 83 -1.69 15.33 -3.33
C ASN A 83 -2.68 14.26 -2.84
N GLU A 84 -3.43 14.55 -1.79
CA GLU A 84 -4.42 13.64 -1.19
C GLU A 84 -5.51 13.21 -2.18
N ARG A 85 -5.97 14.12 -3.05
CA ARG A 85 -6.99 13.81 -4.06
C ARG A 85 -6.47 12.76 -5.05
N ALA A 86 -5.26 12.96 -5.57
CA ALA A 86 -4.61 12.01 -6.47
C ALA A 86 -4.40 10.65 -5.80
N ALA A 87 -4.04 10.63 -4.51
CA ALA A 87 -3.89 9.41 -3.73
C ALA A 87 -5.21 8.63 -3.64
N ARG A 88 -6.31 9.31 -3.32
CA ARG A 88 -7.66 8.70 -3.22
C ARG A 88 -8.18 8.18 -4.56
N GLU A 89 -7.96 8.94 -5.64
CA GLU A 89 -8.34 8.53 -7.00
C GLU A 89 -7.56 7.27 -7.41
N LEU A 90 -6.25 7.22 -7.14
CA LEU A 90 -5.41 6.06 -7.43
C LEU A 90 -5.75 4.85 -6.55
N GLU A 91 -6.00 5.05 -5.25
CA GLU A 91 -6.44 3.99 -4.32
C GLU A 91 -7.74 3.34 -4.84
N THR A 92 -8.70 4.18 -5.22
CA THR A 92 -9.98 3.74 -5.77
C THR A 92 -9.78 2.93 -7.05
N TRP A 93 -8.93 3.41 -7.96
CA TRP A 93 -8.62 2.69 -9.19
C TRP A 93 -7.94 1.34 -8.90
N CYS A 94 -6.95 1.29 -8.01
CA CYS A 94 -6.27 0.04 -7.65
C CYS A 94 -7.23 -0.97 -7.04
N ILE A 95 -8.10 -0.54 -6.11
CA ILE A 95 -9.07 -1.44 -5.47
C ILE A 95 -10.06 -2.00 -6.50
N LYS A 96 -10.50 -1.18 -7.45
CA LYS A 96 -11.46 -1.58 -8.49
C LYS A 96 -10.84 -2.47 -9.56
N SER A 97 -9.61 -2.18 -9.98
CA SER A 97 -8.95 -2.85 -11.10
C SER A 97 -8.22 -4.12 -10.68
N LEU A 98 -7.62 -4.12 -9.49
CA LEU A 98 -6.71 -5.19 -9.02
C LEU A 98 -7.33 -6.10 -7.95
N TYR A 99 -8.54 -5.77 -7.47
CA TYR A 99 -9.32 -6.58 -6.53
C TYR A 99 -8.56 -7.14 -5.31
N PRO A 100 -7.83 -6.29 -4.55
CA PRO A 100 -7.09 -6.71 -3.36
C PRO A 100 -7.95 -7.54 -2.40
N ARG A 101 -7.35 -8.62 -1.88
CA ARG A 101 -8.04 -9.64 -1.07
C ARG A 101 -8.76 -9.07 0.15
N HIS A 102 -8.19 -8.04 0.78
CA HIS A 102 -8.65 -7.52 2.07
C HIS A 102 -9.33 -6.14 2.02
N ASN A 103 -9.39 -5.43 0.88
CA ASN A 103 -10.18 -4.18 0.74
C ASN A 103 -11.70 -4.41 0.58
N LYS A 104 -12.25 -5.50 1.16
CA LYS A 104 -13.64 -5.96 0.94
C LYS A 104 -14.71 -4.91 1.26
N HIS A 105 -14.48 -4.05 2.25
CA HIS A 105 -15.43 -3.02 2.64
C HIS A 105 -15.54 -1.87 1.62
N GLN A 106 -14.45 -1.55 0.93
CA GLN A 106 -14.39 -0.49 -0.09
C GLN A 106 -14.85 -0.99 -1.47
N ARG A 107 -15.17 -2.27 -1.60
CA ARG A 107 -15.80 -2.88 -2.79
C ARG A 107 -17.34 -2.84 -2.76
N LYS A 108 -17.96 -2.51 -1.61
CA LYS A 108 -19.43 -2.55 -1.44
C LYS A 108 -20.11 -1.34 -2.09
N GLY A 109 -20.37 -1.48 -3.38
CA GLY A 109 -21.27 -0.65 -4.20
C GLY A 109 -21.62 -1.30 -5.53
N TRP A 110 -21.11 -2.52 -5.78
CA TRP A 110 -21.31 -3.25 -7.01
C TRP A 110 -22.35 -4.35 -6.80
N ARG A 111 -23.54 -4.15 -7.36
CA ARG A 111 -24.39 -5.24 -7.85
C ARG A 111 -24.11 -5.31 -9.35
N ALA A 112 -23.71 -6.48 -9.83
CA ALA A 112 -23.80 -6.82 -11.24
C ALA A 112 -25.27 -6.78 -11.69
#